data_AF-A0A969HMU4-F1
#
_entry.id   AF-A0A969HMU4-F1
#
_cell.length_a   1.000
_cell.length_b   1.000
_cell.length_c   1.000
_cell.angle_alpha   90.00
_cell.angle_beta   90.00
_cell.angle_gamma   90.00
#
_symmetry.space_group_name_H-M   'P 1'
#
loop_
_entity.id
_entity.type
_entity.pdbx_description
1 polymer ?
#
loop_
_entity_poly.entity_id
_entity_poly.type
_entity_poly.pdbx_seq_one_letter_code
_entity_poly.pdbx_strand_id
1 'polypeptide(L)'
;MLQAPKLQEEYREELDELVFALQARLKPALGLVIYPDQETRHWLAGQINQRLPEYQSYPINLPKPPIQSLHGFLKDHLPPEILSAASIAHLLHIFGLDQHLDPRKPAQSLADQINFERELLFRNLPGVSLIWLGEAPAHLLRQLAPDFWDWLNYRFVFKNSVFEYKGVAQAAPIMLWGTISAEASDPYIRSLRSKLAALDTHPETQRRWREEKACAVCWPANCSRPAKRGKPFTIIR
;
A
#
# COMPACT_ATOMS: atom_id res chain seq x y z
N MET A 1 4.66 37.32 -11.88
CA MET A 1 4.01 37.25 -10.56
C MET A 1 2.52 37.46 -10.78
N LEU A 2 1.65 36.62 -10.18
CA LEU A 2 0.17 36.53 -10.27
C LEU A 2 -0.38 35.33 -11.07
N GLN A 3 -0.26 34.11 -10.53
CA GLN A 3 -1.15 32.96 -10.84
C GLN A 3 -1.47 32.08 -9.61
N ALA A 4 -0.75 32.24 -8.49
CA ALA A 4 -0.92 31.45 -7.28
C ALA A 4 -2.37 31.34 -6.70
N PRO A 5 -3.23 32.38 -6.67
CA PRO A 5 -4.51 32.25 -5.98
C PRO A 5 -5.54 31.38 -6.72
N LYS A 6 -5.43 31.22 -8.04
CA LYS A 6 -6.41 30.43 -8.83
C LYS A 6 -6.11 28.93 -8.76
N LEU A 7 -4.83 28.57 -8.76
CA LEU A 7 -4.36 27.19 -8.53
C LEU A 7 -4.75 26.64 -7.15
N GLN A 8 -4.97 27.52 -6.16
CA GLN A 8 -5.29 27.13 -4.77
C GLN A 8 -6.71 26.57 -4.60
N GLU A 9 -7.70 27.09 -5.34
CA GLU A 9 -9.09 26.61 -5.23
C GLU A 9 -9.29 25.29 -6.00
N GLU A 10 -8.64 25.13 -7.15
CA GLU A 10 -8.84 23.98 -8.04
C GLU A 10 -8.41 22.65 -7.42
N TYR A 11 -7.39 22.65 -6.55
CA TYR A 11 -6.83 21.44 -5.94
C TYR A 11 -7.20 21.25 -4.48
N ARG A 12 -8.12 22.06 -3.97
CA ARG A 12 -8.41 22.10 -2.55
C ARG A 12 -8.97 20.78 -2.04
N GLU A 13 -9.91 20.19 -2.78
CA GLU A 13 -10.57 18.94 -2.40
C GLU A 13 -9.58 17.76 -2.38
N GLU A 14 -8.77 17.59 -3.43
CA GLU A 14 -7.77 16.53 -3.52
C GLU A 14 -6.66 16.71 -2.48
N LEU A 15 -6.29 17.96 -2.18
CA LEU A 15 -5.33 18.26 -1.13
C LEU A 15 -5.90 17.95 0.26
N ASP A 16 -7.17 18.29 0.51
CA ASP A 16 -7.87 17.96 1.75
C ASP A 16 -7.97 16.43 1.93
N GLU A 17 -8.30 15.68 0.87
CA GLU A 17 -8.31 14.22 0.87
C GLU A 17 -6.93 13.64 1.18
N LEU A 18 -5.88 14.16 0.52
CA LEU A 18 -4.50 13.73 0.76
C LEU A 18 -4.10 13.98 2.21
N VAL A 19 -4.33 15.18 2.73
CA VAL A 19 -3.99 15.51 4.12
C VAL A 19 -4.73 14.58 5.07
N PHE A 20 -6.04 14.40 4.88
CA PHE A 20 -6.84 13.50 5.72
C PHE A 20 -6.34 12.05 5.70
N ALA A 21 -6.00 11.53 4.53
CA ALA A 21 -5.54 10.15 4.36
C ALA A 21 -4.17 9.88 5.01
N LEU A 22 -3.33 10.90 5.13
CA LEU A 22 -1.98 10.82 5.64
C LEU A 22 -1.83 11.31 7.09
N GLN A 23 -2.79 12.04 7.63
CA GLN A 23 -2.69 12.63 8.97
C GLN A 23 -2.55 11.56 10.06
N ALA A 24 -1.66 11.79 11.04
CA ALA A 24 -1.50 11.00 12.27
C ALA A 24 -1.45 9.46 12.06
N ARG A 25 -0.83 9.00 10.98
CA ARG A 25 -0.70 7.57 10.66
C ARG A 25 0.08 6.80 11.72
N LEU A 26 -0.46 5.66 12.14
CA LEU A 26 0.20 4.71 13.04
C LEU A 26 0.99 3.62 12.30
N LYS A 27 0.85 3.55 10.97
CA LYS A 27 1.52 2.55 10.12
C LYS A 27 2.11 3.23 8.89
N PRO A 28 3.20 2.67 8.34
CA PRO A 28 3.74 3.13 7.06
C PRO A 28 2.67 3.17 5.98
N ALA A 29 2.87 4.03 4.99
CA ALA A 29 2.00 4.12 3.83
C ALA A 29 2.84 4.47 2.61
N LEU A 30 2.51 3.86 1.49
CA LEU A 30 3.06 4.18 0.19
C LEU A 30 1.98 4.80 -0.68
N GLY A 31 2.13 6.08 -0.99
CA GLY A 31 1.24 6.85 -1.83
C GLY A 31 1.91 7.22 -3.16
N LEU A 32 1.09 7.44 -4.18
CA LEU A 32 1.47 8.06 -5.43
C LEU A 32 0.76 9.40 -5.57
N VAL A 33 1.50 10.45 -5.91
CA VAL A 33 0.98 11.78 -6.24
C VAL A 33 1.21 12.03 -7.73
N ILE A 34 0.12 12.15 -8.47
CA ILE A 34 0.12 12.48 -9.90
C ILE A 34 -0.16 13.96 -10.04
N TYR A 35 0.74 14.70 -10.69
CA TYR A 35 0.65 16.15 -10.86
C TYR A 35 0.71 16.56 -12.35
N PRO A 36 0.12 17.71 -12.72
CA PRO A 36 0.06 18.12 -14.12
C PRO A 36 1.37 18.77 -14.60
N ASP A 37 2.04 19.54 -13.74
CA ASP A 37 3.25 20.27 -14.09
C ASP A 37 4.18 20.49 -12.87
N GLN A 38 5.41 20.93 -13.15
CA GLN A 38 6.44 21.13 -12.13
C GLN A 38 6.10 22.24 -11.12
N GLU A 39 5.43 23.31 -11.53
CA GLU A 39 5.04 24.38 -10.61
C GLU A 39 4.02 23.85 -9.60
N THR A 40 3.00 23.13 -10.08
CA THR A 40 1.99 22.47 -9.25
C THR A 40 2.63 21.47 -8.29
N ARG A 41 3.63 20.69 -8.73
CA ARG A 41 4.39 19.78 -7.85
C ARG A 41 5.05 20.51 -6.68
N HIS A 42 5.77 21.60 -6.94
CA HIS A 42 6.48 22.34 -5.90
C HIS A 42 5.48 22.99 -4.93
N TRP A 43 4.39 23.54 -5.46
CA TRP A 43 3.33 24.11 -4.64
C TRP A 43 2.67 23.04 -3.74
N LEU A 44 2.25 21.91 -4.30
CA LEU A 44 1.65 20.80 -3.55
C LEU A 44 2.58 20.27 -2.45
N ALA A 45 3.86 20.03 -2.77
CA ALA A 45 4.82 19.59 -1.77
C ALA A 45 4.95 20.58 -0.61
N GLY A 46 4.97 21.88 -0.91
CA GLY A 46 4.95 22.94 0.11
C GLY A 46 3.69 22.91 0.97
N GLN A 47 2.51 22.75 0.35
CA GLN A 47 1.23 22.68 1.07
C GLN A 47 1.13 21.45 1.97
N ILE A 48 1.54 20.28 1.48
CA ILE A 48 1.54 19.03 2.26
C ILE A 48 2.42 19.19 3.50
N ASN A 49 3.63 19.74 3.34
CA ASN A 49 4.55 19.96 4.46
C ASN A 49 4.00 20.96 5.49
N GLN A 50 3.28 21.98 5.04
CA GLN A 50 2.63 22.96 5.94
C GLN A 50 1.46 22.36 6.71
N ARG A 51 0.70 21.45 6.08
CA ARG A 51 -0.54 20.90 6.64
C ARG A 51 -0.35 19.61 7.44
N LEU A 52 0.82 18.98 7.34
CA LEU A 52 1.20 17.79 8.09
C LEU A 52 2.47 18.05 8.94
N PRO A 53 2.44 19.00 9.88
CA PRO A 53 3.60 19.37 10.68
C PRO A 53 4.06 18.27 11.65
N GLU A 54 3.25 17.23 11.88
CA GLU A 54 3.63 16.06 12.65
C GLU A 54 4.73 15.22 11.98
N TYR A 55 4.94 15.40 10.67
CA TYR A 55 5.98 14.71 9.93
C TYR A 55 7.19 15.60 9.66
N GLN A 56 8.38 15.03 9.83
CA GLN A 56 9.60 15.57 9.27
C GLN A 56 9.69 15.17 7.79
N SER A 57 9.49 16.14 6.91
CA SER A 57 9.58 15.91 5.46
C SER A 57 11.02 15.70 5.00
N TYR A 58 11.22 14.65 4.19
CA TYR A 58 12.51 14.28 3.65
C TYR A 58 12.43 14.11 2.12
N PRO A 59 12.93 15.08 1.33
CA PRO A 59 12.94 14.99 -0.12
C PRO A 59 14.05 14.07 -0.61
N ILE A 60 13.70 13.13 -1.49
CA ILE A 60 14.59 12.15 -2.10
C ILE A 60 14.51 12.35 -3.61
N ASN A 61 15.60 12.83 -4.20
CA ASN A 61 15.70 12.97 -5.64
C ASN A 61 16.50 11.79 -6.19
N LEU A 62 15.85 10.93 -6.97
CA LEU A 62 16.54 9.85 -7.64
C LEU A 62 17.54 10.43 -8.65
N PRO A 63 18.81 10.01 -8.64
CA PRO A 63 19.77 10.43 -9.65
C PRO A 63 19.36 9.92 -11.03
N LYS A 64 20.00 10.43 -12.08
CA LYS A 64 19.87 9.87 -13.42
C LYS A 64 20.29 8.38 -13.43
N PRO A 65 19.75 7.57 -14.35
CA PRO A 65 20.13 6.17 -14.48
C PRO A 65 21.66 5.95 -14.52
N PRO A 66 22.17 4.82 -13.98
CA PRO A 66 21.42 3.63 -13.58
C PRO A 66 21.08 3.57 -12.08
N ILE A 67 19.81 3.34 -11.76
CA ILE A 67 19.38 2.81 -10.46
C ILE A 67 18.79 1.43 -10.72
N GLN A 68 19.32 0.42 -10.04
CA GLN A 68 18.89 -0.96 -10.26
C GLN A 68 17.73 -1.37 -9.37
N SER A 69 17.65 -0.83 -8.14
CA SER A 69 16.61 -1.13 -7.14
C SER A 69 16.26 0.14 -6.38
N LEU A 70 14.97 0.46 -6.28
CA LEU A 70 14.50 1.61 -5.52
C LEU A 70 14.63 1.31 -4.03
N HIS A 71 14.25 0.11 -3.60
CA HIS A 71 14.40 -0.30 -2.20
C HIS A 71 15.87 -0.27 -1.75
N GLY A 72 16.78 -0.82 -2.57
CA GLY A 72 18.22 -0.78 -2.31
C GLY A 72 18.75 0.64 -2.23
N PHE A 73 18.40 1.48 -3.21
CA PHE A 73 18.77 2.89 -3.21
C PHE A 73 18.30 3.61 -1.93
N LEU A 74 17.03 3.44 -1.55
CA LEU A 74 16.47 4.08 -0.36
C LEU A 74 17.16 3.61 0.91
N LYS A 75 17.45 2.31 1.04
CA LYS A 75 18.18 1.77 2.20
C LYS A 75 19.58 2.35 2.33
N ASP A 76 20.27 2.58 1.22
CA ASP A 76 21.65 3.06 1.23
C ASP A 76 21.77 4.58 1.40
N HIS A 77 20.72 5.34 1.06
CA HIS A 77 20.75 6.81 1.03
C HIS A 77 19.88 7.46 2.11
N LEU A 78 19.01 6.72 2.77
CA LEU A 78 18.25 7.24 3.92
C LEU A 78 19.14 7.29 5.18
N PRO A 79 19.05 8.36 5.98
CA PRO A 79 19.73 8.44 7.26
C PRO A 79 19.33 7.29 8.20
N PRO A 80 20.24 6.78 9.04
CA PRO A 80 19.95 5.71 9.99
C PRO A 80 18.79 6.06 10.94
N GLU A 81 18.64 7.32 11.35
CA GLU A 81 17.51 7.76 12.18
C GLU A 81 16.15 7.56 11.51
N ILE A 82 16.07 7.67 10.17
CA ILE A 82 14.83 7.43 9.42
C ILE A 82 14.58 5.93 9.33
N LEU A 83 15.60 5.14 8.96
CA LEU A 83 15.50 3.68 8.80
C LEU A 83 15.17 2.92 10.09
N SER A 84 15.59 3.45 11.23
CA SER A 84 15.39 2.83 12.56
C SER A 84 14.28 3.50 13.38
N ALA A 85 13.53 4.44 12.79
CA ALA A 85 12.47 5.17 13.49
C ALA A 85 11.39 4.22 14.03
N ALA A 86 11.19 4.24 15.34
CA ALA A 86 10.16 3.43 16.00
C ALA A 86 8.73 3.95 15.76
N SER A 87 8.59 5.22 15.42
CA SER A 87 7.32 5.88 15.10
C SER A 87 7.29 6.38 13.66
N ILE A 88 6.09 6.53 13.12
CA ILE A 88 5.85 7.16 11.81
C ILE A 88 5.99 8.68 12.00
N ALA A 89 7.23 9.15 11.99
CA ALA A 89 7.56 10.57 12.17
C ALA A 89 8.07 11.23 10.87
N HIS A 90 8.21 10.47 9.79
CA HIS A 90 8.85 10.95 8.55
C HIS A 90 7.88 10.86 7.37
N LEU A 91 7.93 11.88 6.50
CA LEU A 91 7.25 11.94 5.22
C LEU A 91 8.29 11.99 4.10
N LEU A 92 8.48 10.87 3.42
CA LEU A 92 9.46 10.75 2.34
C LEU A 92 8.81 11.21 1.02
N HIS A 93 9.40 12.20 0.36
CA HIS A 93 8.98 12.62 -0.98
C HIS A 93 9.96 12.09 -2.01
N ILE A 94 9.56 11.10 -2.80
CA ILE A 94 10.39 10.43 -3.80
C ILE A 94 10.12 11.05 -5.18
N PHE A 95 11.13 11.72 -5.75
CA PHE A 95 11.08 12.40 -7.05
C PHE A 95 12.05 11.76 -8.05
N GLY A 96 11.81 12.00 -9.34
CA GLY A 96 12.74 11.60 -10.41
C GLY A 96 12.55 10.18 -10.93
N LEU A 97 11.54 9.44 -10.45
CA LEU A 97 11.24 8.09 -10.92
C LEU A 97 10.89 8.05 -12.41
N ASP A 98 10.30 9.12 -12.93
CA ASP A 98 9.99 9.32 -14.35
C ASP A 98 11.21 9.13 -15.27
N GLN A 99 12.41 9.46 -14.80
CA GLN A 99 13.66 9.32 -15.57
C GLN A 99 14.11 7.86 -15.74
N HIS A 100 13.51 6.94 -15.00
CA HIS A 100 13.84 5.51 -15.01
C HIS A 100 12.75 4.64 -15.63
N LEU A 101 11.65 5.26 -16.09
CA LEU A 101 10.57 4.57 -16.80
C LEU A 101 10.85 4.62 -18.31
N ASP A 102 11.52 3.59 -18.83
CA ASP A 102 11.77 3.45 -20.27
C ASP A 102 10.92 2.31 -20.87
N PRO A 103 9.86 2.61 -21.65
CA PRO A 103 9.04 1.59 -22.28
C PRO A 103 9.77 0.82 -23.37
N ARG A 104 10.91 1.31 -23.87
CA ARG A 104 11.73 0.62 -24.89
C ARG A 104 12.68 -0.40 -24.28
N LYS A 105 12.89 -0.37 -22.95
CA LYS A 105 13.79 -1.28 -22.22
C LYS A 105 13.11 -1.84 -20.96
N PRO A 106 11.93 -2.48 -21.06
CA PRO A 106 11.16 -2.91 -19.91
C PRO A 106 11.95 -3.86 -19.00
N ALA A 107 12.58 -4.89 -19.58
CA ALA A 107 13.34 -5.94 -18.87
C ALA A 107 14.60 -5.47 -18.10
N GLN A 108 15.00 -4.20 -18.25
CA GLN A 108 16.11 -3.57 -17.49
C GLN A 108 15.66 -2.26 -16.83
N SER A 109 14.36 -1.98 -16.87
CA SER A 109 13.81 -0.77 -16.30
C SER A 109 13.67 -0.92 -14.79
N LEU A 110 13.89 0.17 -14.08
CA LEU A 110 13.63 0.24 -12.65
C LEU A 110 12.17 -0.15 -12.31
N ALA A 111 11.24 -0.02 -13.26
CA ALA A 111 9.85 -0.40 -13.11
C ALA A 111 9.68 -1.91 -12.86
N ASP A 112 10.36 -2.77 -13.63
CA ASP A 112 10.31 -4.22 -13.44
C ASP A 112 10.84 -4.61 -12.05
N GLN A 113 11.95 -3.98 -11.64
CA GLN A 113 12.50 -4.20 -10.31
C GLN A 113 11.54 -3.71 -9.22
N ILE A 114 10.95 -2.52 -9.37
CA ILE A 114 9.93 -1.98 -8.46
C ILE A 114 8.74 -2.96 -8.33
N ASN A 115 8.31 -3.55 -9.44
CA ASN A 115 7.25 -4.54 -9.46
C ASN A 115 7.64 -5.80 -8.66
N PHE A 116 8.87 -6.27 -8.84
CA PHE A 116 9.41 -7.41 -8.11
C PHE A 116 9.55 -7.12 -6.60
N GLU A 117 10.07 -5.95 -6.23
CA GLU A 117 10.38 -5.57 -4.84
C GLU A 117 9.23 -4.87 -4.11
N ARG A 118 8.03 -4.81 -4.70
CA ARG A 118 6.85 -4.11 -4.15
C ARG A 118 6.57 -4.41 -2.68
N GLU A 119 6.75 -5.66 -2.25
CA GLU A 119 6.53 -6.05 -0.86
C GLU A 119 7.58 -5.46 0.08
N LEU A 120 8.84 -5.37 -0.37
CA LEU A 120 9.93 -4.77 0.39
C LEU A 120 9.70 -3.26 0.52
N LEU A 121 9.29 -2.59 -0.57
CA LEU A 121 8.94 -1.17 -0.53
C LEU A 121 7.77 -0.91 0.42
N PHE A 122 6.75 -1.77 0.39
CA PHE A 122 5.57 -1.60 1.25
C PHE A 122 5.86 -1.86 2.73
N ARG A 123 6.64 -2.90 3.04
CA ARG A 123 6.86 -3.34 4.43
C ARG A 123 8.02 -2.65 5.13
N ASN A 124 9.08 -2.35 4.38
CA ASN A 124 10.36 -1.95 4.98
C ASN A 124 10.62 -0.45 4.89
N LEU A 125 9.80 0.31 4.15
CA LEU A 125 9.95 1.76 4.15
C LEU A 125 9.46 2.34 5.48
N PRO A 126 10.31 3.09 6.19
CA PRO A 126 9.91 3.77 7.41
C PRO A 126 9.00 4.95 7.07
N GLY A 127 7.87 5.07 7.78
CA GLY A 127 7.02 6.25 7.67
C GLY A 127 6.08 6.28 6.46
N VAL A 128 5.64 7.48 6.11
CA VAL A 128 4.80 7.73 4.92
C VAL A 128 5.71 8.07 3.75
N SER A 129 5.55 7.40 2.62
CA SER A 129 6.31 7.63 1.39
C SER A 129 5.37 8.05 0.27
N LEU A 130 5.67 9.18 -0.39
CA LEU A 130 4.96 9.70 -1.54
C LEU A 130 5.86 9.68 -2.77
N ILE A 131 5.51 8.88 -3.77
CA ILE A 131 6.15 8.90 -5.08
C ILE A 131 5.47 9.98 -5.93
N TRP A 132 6.26 10.82 -6.59
CA TRP A 132 5.75 11.93 -7.38
C TRP A 132 5.99 11.68 -8.88
N LEU A 133 4.91 11.63 -9.66
CA LEU A 133 4.99 11.44 -11.11
C LEU A 133 4.08 12.42 -11.87
N GLY A 134 4.50 12.80 -13.07
CA GLY A 134 3.58 13.40 -14.03
C GLY A 134 2.59 12.35 -14.57
N GLU A 135 1.52 12.80 -15.23
CA GLU A 135 0.47 11.91 -15.74
C GLU A 135 1.00 10.83 -16.69
N ALA A 136 1.77 11.20 -17.72
CA ALA A 136 2.33 10.24 -18.67
C ALA A 136 3.28 9.20 -18.03
N PRO A 137 4.26 9.61 -17.19
CA PRO A 137 5.06 8.66 -16.41
C PRO A 137 4.23 7.75 -15.48
N ALA A 138 3.15 8.25 -14.86
CA ALA A 138 2.29 7.42 -14.02
C ALA A 138 1.56 6.34 -14.83
N HIS A 139 1.10 6.66 -16.05
CA HIS A 139 0.55 5.66 -16.97
C HIS A 139 1.57 4.60 -17.36
N LEU A 140 2.82 4.98 -17.62
CA LEU A 140 3.90 4.04 -17.89
C LEU A 140 4.18 3.14 -16.69
N LEU A 141 4.26 3.70 -15.48
CA LEU A 141 4.46 2.92 -14.26
C LEU A 141 3.34 1.88 -14.07
N ARG A 142 2.08 2.26 -14.30
CA ARG A 142 0.94 1.33 -14.23
C ARG A 142 1.07 0.16 -15.21
N GLN A 143 1.59 0.41 -16.40
CA GLN A 143 1.75 -0.62 -17.44
C GLN A 143 2.95 -1.54 -17.15
N LEU A 144 4.07 -0.96 -16.71
CA LEU A 144 5.33 -1.68 -16.50
C LEU A 144 5.38 -2.38 -15.14
N ALA A 145 4.73 -1.84 -14.11
CA ALA A 145 4.73 -2.36 -12.75
C ALA A 145 3.30 -2.51 -12.18
N PRO A 146 2.46 -3.39 -12.76
CA PRO A 146 1.05 -3.51 -12.38
C PRO A 146 0.86 -4.02 -10.94
N ASP A 147 1.68 -4.96 -10.47
CA ASP A 147 1.56 -5.46 -9.10
C ASP A 147 1.97 -4.38 -8.09
N PHE A 148 3.02 -3.61 -8.38
CA PHE A 148 3.38 -2.45 -7.57
C PHE A 148 2.25 -1.44 -7.53
N TRP A 149 1.65 -1.14 -8.68
CA TRP A 149 0.53 -0.22 -8.78
C TRP A 149 -0.60 -0.62 -7.83
N ASP A 150 -0.96 -1.90 -7.80
CA ASP A 150 -2.02 -2.45 -6.94
C ASP A 150 -1.66 -2.47 -5.44
N TRP A 151 -0.38 -2.38 -5.09
CA TRP A 151 0.10 -2.33 -3.72
C TRP A 151 0.15 -0.92 -3.12
N LEU A 152 0.00 0.13 -3.93
CA LEU A 152 -0.09 1.50 -3.44
C LEU A 152 -1.27 1.64 -2.47
N ASN A 153 -1.04 2.21 -1.29
CA ASN A 153 -2.10 2.52 -0.34
C ASN A 153 -3.03 3.61 -0.85
N TYR A 154 -2.43 4.62 -1.49
CA TYR A 154 -3.12 5.81 -1.93
C TYR A 154 -2.63 6.26 -3.31
N ARG A 155 -3.53 6.83 -4.09
CA ARG A 155 -3.23 7.44 -5.39
C ARG A 155 -3.98 8.76 -5.45
N PHE A 156 -3.26 9.86 -5.35
CA PHE A 156 -3.81 11.22 -5.39
C PHE A 156 -3.54 11.80 -6.78
N VAL A 157 -4.59 12.29 -7.45
CA VAL A 157 -4.49 12.73 -8.84
C VAL A 157 -4.93 14.18 -8.93
N PHE A 158 -3.98 15.07 -9.19
CA PHE A 158 -4.21 16.49 -9.40
C PHE A 158 -4.22 16.76 -10.90
N LYS A 159 -5.35 17.24 -11.44
CA LYS A 159 -5.52 17.53 -12.87
C LYS A 159 -5.88 18.98 -13.08
N ASN A 160 -5.25 19.62 -14.06
CA ASN A 160 -5.72 20.92 -14.53
C ASN A 160 -7.16 20.77 -15.05
N SER A 161 -8.08 21.54 -14.48
CA SER A 161 -9.52 21.54 -14.81
C SER A 161 -9.86 21.77 -16.30
N VAL A 162 -8.87 22.20 -17.10
CA VAL A 162 -8.99 22.47 -18.54
C VAL A 162 -8.95 21.21 -19.41
N PHE A 163 -8.49 20.06 -18.88
CA PHE A 163 -8.49 18.79 -19.60
C PHE A 163 -9.33 17.75 -18.86
N GLU A 164 -10.65 17.77 -19.11
CA GLU A 164 -11.54 16.67 -18.78
C GLU A 164 -11.16 15.43 -19.62
N TYR A 165 -10.22 14.63 -19.12
CA TYR A 165 -10.13 13.24 -19.51
C TYR A 165 -11.27 12.48 -18.82
N LYS A 166 -12.35 12.20 -19.57
CA LYS A 166 -13.33 11.17 -19.22
C LYS A 166 -12.63 9.81 -19.21
N GLY A 167 -12.04 9.46 -18.07
CA GLY A 167 -11.24 8.26 -17.91
C GLY A 167 -11.12 7.85 -16.46
N VAL A 168 -12.23 7.30 -15.94
CA VAL A 168 -12.34 6.40 -14.78
C VAL A 168 -11.47 6.78 -13.58
N ALA A 169 -12.02 7.62 -12.70
CA ALA A 169 -11.70 7.56 -11.28
C ALA A 169 -12.07 6.16 -10.76
N GLN A 170 -11.12 5.24 -10.76
CA GLN A 170 -11.16 4.09 -9.89
C GLN A 170 -10.26 4.42 -8.70
N ALA A 171 -10.84 5.11 -7.73
CA ALA A 171 -10.52 4.76 -6.36
C ALA A 171 -10.97 3.29 -6.24
N ALA A 172 -10.04 2.35 -6.42
CA ALA A 172 -10.32 1.00 -6.02
C ALA A 172 -10.65 1.10 -4.53
N PRO A 173 -11.85 0.70 -4.07
CA PRO A 173 -12.12 0.69 -2.65
C PRO A 173 -11.01 -0.13 -2.02
N ILE A 174 -10.31 0.44 -1.03
CA ILE A 174 -9.50 -0.34 -0.11
C ILE A 174 -10.45 -1.44 0.36
N MET A 175 -10.22 -2.69 -0.06
CA MET A 175 -10.97 -3.83 0.43
C MET A 175 -10.68 -3.93 1.92
N LEU A 176 -11.52 -3.27 2.72
CA LEU A 176 -11.75 -3.64 4.10
C LEU A 176 -12.18 -5.10 4.05
N TRP A 177 -11.26 -6.00 4.38
CA TRP A 177 -11.57 -7.38 4.70
C TRP A 177 -12.48 -7.38 5.94
N GLY A 178 -13.78 -7.23 5.72
CA GLY A 178 -14.73 -7.10 6.81
C GLY A 178 -16.04 -6.48 6.37
N THR A 179 -16.85 -7.27 5.65
CA THR A 179 -18.32 -7.29 5.53
C THR A 179 -18.75 -7.49 4.08
N ILE A 180 -18.61 -8.74 3.61
CA ILE A 180 -19.36 -9.19 2.45
C ILE A 180 -20.83 -9.22 2.89
N SER A 181 -21.62 -8.26 2.39
CA SER A 181 -23.08 -8.35 2.43
C SER A 181 -23.50 -9.68 1.82
N ALA A 182 -24.31 -10.44 2.55
CA ALA A 182 -24.71 -11.81 2.22
C ALA A 182 -25.51 -11.94 0.90
N GLU A 183 -25.85 -10.83 0.23
CA GLU A 183 -26.85 -10.82 -0.84
C GLU A 183 -26.27 -10.70 -2.26
N ALA A 184 -24.97 -10.44 -2.43
CA ALA A 184 -24.31 -10.47 -3.75
C ALA A 184 -23.48 -11.75 -3.93
N SER A 185 -24.14 -12.91 -4.00
CA SER A 185 -23.45 -14.16 -4.34
C SER A 185 -23.14 -14.20 -5.84
N ASP A 186 -21.96 -13.68 -6.18
CA ASP A 186 -21.28 -13.85 -7.46
C ASP A 186 -21.42 -15.30 -7.96
N PRO A 187 -21.89 -15.55 -9.20
CA PRO A 187 -21.97 -16.88 -9.79
C PRO A 187 -20.63 -17.64 -9.72
N TYR A 188 -19.50 -16.93 -9.70
CA TYR A 188 -18.19 -17.50 -9.48
C TYR A 188 -18.01 -18.11 -8.08
N ILE A 189 -18.43 -17.40 -7.02
CA ILE A 189 -18.41 -17.90 -5.63
C ILE A 189 -19.35 -19.10 -5.48
N ARG A 190 -20.51 -19.09 -6.16
CA ARG A 190 -21.41 -20.24 -6.21
C ARG A 190 -20.75 -21.45 -6.86
N SER A 191 -20.00 -21.24 -7.95
CA SER A 191 -19.24 -22.30 -8.62
C SER A 191 -18.12 -22.87 -7.73
N LEU A 192 -17.44 -22.01 -6.97
CA LEU A 192 -16.37 -22.44 -6.06
C LEU A 192 -16.93 -23.25 -4.88
N ARG A 193 -18.06 -22.84 -4.30
CA ARG A 193 -18.74 -23.63 -3.25
C ARG A 193 -19.21 -24.98 -3.76
N SER A 194 -19.75 -25.03 -4.98
CA SER A 194 -20.12 -26.28 -5.65
C SER A 194 -18.91 -27.19 -5.84
N LYS A 195 -17.80 -26.66 -6.35
CA LYS A 195 -16.54 -27.42 -6.53
C LYS A 195 -15.96 -27.91 -5.20
N LEU A 196 -16.05 -27.09 -4.14
CA LEU A 196 -15.61 -27.45 -2.80
C LEU A 196 -16.48 -28.54 -2.18
N ALA A 197 -17.80 -28.50 -2.41
CA ALA A 197 -18.73 -29.53 -1.95
C ALA A 197 -18.59 -30.86 -2.73
N ALA A 198 -18.16 -30.79 -4.00
CA ALA A 198 -17.88 -31.95 -4.85
C ALA A 198 -16.50 -32.59 -4.59
N LEU A 199 -15.62 -31.90 -3.86
CA LEU A 199 -14.40 -32.52 -3.36
C LEU A 199 -14.78 -33.46 -2.21
N ASP A 200 -14.77 -34.77 -2.50
CA ASP A 200 -14.90 -35.85 -1.53
C ASP A 200 -13.80 -35.72 -0.48
N THR A 201 -14.08 -34.93 0.54
CA THR A 201 -13.25 -34.84 1.73
C THR A 201 -13.55 -36.09 2.54
N HIS A 202 -12.55 -36.97 2.62
CA HIS A 202 -12.58 -38.18 3.43
C HIS A 202 -13.23 -37.88 4.80
N PRO A 203 -14.12 -38.73 5.33
CA PRO A 203 -14.90 -38.45 6.54
C PRO A 203 -14.05 -37.98 7.74
N GLU A 204 -12.80 -38.44 7.81
CA GLU A 204 -11.83 -38.04 8.82
C GLU A 204 -11.38 -36.57 8.69
N THR A 205 -11.24 -36.06 7.46
CA THR A 205 -10.87 -34.66 7.20
C THR A 205 -12.01 -33.74 7.60
N GLN A 206 -13.26 -34.13 7.32
CA GLN A 206 -14.44 -33.37 7.75
C GLN A 206 -14.58 -33.34 9.28
N ARG A 207 -14.30 -34.46 9.95
CA ARG A 207 -14.33 -34.53 11.42
C ARG A 207 -13.30 -33.58 12.03
N ARG A 208 -12.07 -33.58 11.52
CA ARG A 208 -10.98 -32.70 11.99
C ARG A 208 -11.34 -31.21 11.82
N TRP A 209 -11.95 -30.85 10.69
CA TRP A 209 -12.40 -29.47 10.44
C TRP A 209 -13.54 -29.02 11.36
N ARG A 210 -14.45 -29.93 11.75
CA ARG A 210 -15.52 -29.62 12.72
C ARG A 210 -14.96 -29.44 14.13
N GLU A 211 -13.98 -30.25 14.53
CA GLU A 211 -13.30 -30.14 15.82
C GLU A 211 -12.48 -28.84 15.92
N GLU A 212 -11.78 -28.44 14.84
CA GLU A 212 -11.03 -27.18 14.80
C GLU A 212 -11.95 -25.93 14.79
N LYS A 213 -13.07 -25.97 14.06
CA LYS A 213 -14.06 -24.87 14.09
C LYS A 213 -14.76 -24.72 15.43
N ALA A 214 -15.02 -25.81 16.15
CA ALA A 214 -15.62 -25.76 17.48
C ALA A 214 -14.70 -25.07 18.51
N CYS A 215 -13.37 -25.18 18.36
CA CYS A 215 -12.40 -24.46 19.18
C CYS A 215 -12.35 -22.96 18.89
N ALA A 216 -12.62 -22.53 17.66
CA ALA A 216 -12.52 -21.13 17.25
C ALA A 216 -13.68 -20.25 17.73
N VAL A 217 -14.81 -20.85 18.15
CA VAL A 217 -16.02 -20.12 18.59
C VAL A 217 -16.04 -19.87 20.11
N CYS A 218 -15.07 -20.41 20.86
CA CYS A 218 -14.98 -20.25 22.32
C CYS A 218 -13.74 -19.44 22.75
N TRP A 219 -13.75 -18.12 22.54
CA TRP A 219 -13.03 -17.17 23.40
C TRP A 219 -13.72 -15.78 23.30
N PRO A 220 -14.07 -15.08 24.41
CA PRO A 220 -13.46 -15.17 25.74
C PRO A 220 -14.38 -15.62 26.87
N ALA A 221 -14.25 -16.88 27.31
CA ALA A 221 -14.46 -17.30 28.70
C ALA A 221 -14.02 -18.76 28.90
N ASN A 222 -13.05 -18.99 29.80
CA ASN A 222 -12.77 -20.25 30.50
C ASN A 222 -12.71 -21.56 29.67
N CYS A 223 -11.55 -21.84 29.07
CA CYS A 223 -11.13 -23.19 28.74
C CYS A 223 -10.19 -23.75 29.83
N SER A 224 -10.73 -24.06 31.00
CA SER A 224 -10.07 -24.95 31.95
C SER A 224 -10.10 -26.38 31.42
N ARG A 225 -8.97 -26.89 30.92
CA ARG A 225 -8.79 -28.32 30.66
C ARG A 225 -8.97 -29.11 31.97
N PRO A 226 -9.82 -30.16 32.03
CA PRO A 226 -9.71 -31.10 33.13
C PRO A 226 -8.43 -31.92 32.94
N ALA A 227 -7.51 -31.80 33.90
CA ALA A 227 -6.34 -32.64 34.01
C ALA A 227 -6.78 -34.11 34.11
N LYS A 228 -6.53 -34.90 33.06
CA LYS A 228 -6.61 -36.36 33.16
C LYS A 228 -5.48 -36.81 34.08
N ARG A 229 -5.86 -37.31 35.26
CA ARG A 229 -4.99 -38.07 36.17
C ARG A 229 -4.37 -39.24 35.41
N GLY A 230 -3.06 -39.15 35.14
CA GLY A 230 -2.20 -40.26 34.74
C GLY A 230 -1.26 -40.59 35.90
N LYS A 231 -1.12 -41.89 36.20
CA LYS A 231 -0.52 -42.49 37.40
C LYS A 231 0.96 -42.12 37.64
N PRO A 232 1.45 -42.18 38.89
CA PRO A 232 2.83 -41.85 39.24
C PRO A 232 3.81 -42.91 38.73
N PHE A 233 4.98 -42.46 38.26
CA PHE A 233 6.14 -43.31 37.98
C PHE A 233 6.74 -43.81 39.30
N THR A 234 6.88 -45.13 39.41
CA THR A 234 7.65 -45.80 40.46
C THR A 234 9.13 -45.75 40.08
N ILE A 235 9.96 -45.14 40.93
CA ILE A 235 11.42 -45.26 40.89
C ILE A 235 11.77 -46.57 41.59
N ILE A 236 12.35 -47.52 40.86
CA ILE A 236 12.99 -48.70 41.45
C ILE A 236 14.46 -48.33 41.66
N ARG A 237 14.92 -48.53 42.90
CA ARG A 237 16.33 -48.42 43.32
C ARG A 237 17.14 -49.61 42.82
#